data_AF-A0AAW2YDE6-F1
#
_entry.id   AF-A0AAW2YDE6-F1
#
_cell.length_a   1.000
_cell.length_b   1.000
_cell.length_c   1.000
_cell.angle_alpha   90.00
_cell.angle_beta   90.00
_cell.angle_gamma   90.00
#
_symmetry.space_group_name_H-M   'P 1'
#
loop_
_entity.id
_entity.type
_entity.pdbx_description
1 polymer ?
#
loop_
_entity_poly.entity_id
_entity_poly.type
_entity_poly.pdbx_seq_one_letter_code
_entity_poly.pdbx_strand_id
1 'polypeptide(L)'
;MNIAGPLLGVPKAISGLFSEEAKDVAVVRAIAPGVLDKDLFRIQTLQHIMKMTRTWDSTMSMIPKGGDTIWGGLDWSPEEGYVPNTRKQISTFDNHSKAQSTKSKTNRVHYGKIISFGKDIARAHSSQIQRTEFRGAVKGNNIANNGCGDVWTEYHDMGFSGINAVTEYKAYTAGDLVDLLKYVAPKMMARGSAHFSYGIADNLDDPKYAHYKYWSNPLETKLPNATDMEIFSMYGVGIPTERAYVYRQSPYAECYIPFQIDTSASEEDEDTCLRDGVFTVDGDETVPVLSTGFMSAKGWRGKTRFNPSGIKNYVREYEHAPPSNFLEGRGTQSGAHVDIMGNFALIEDIMRVAAGATGDDLGGDHVYSDIFKWSEKIKLEL
;
A
#
# COMPACT_ATOMS: atom_id res chain seq x y z
N MET A 1 4.26 -2.52 22.12
CA MET A 1 4.29 -1.31 21.27
C MET A 1 4.40 -1.75 19.83
N ASN A 2 3.59 -1.19 18.94
CA ASN A 2 3.61 -1.45 17.49
C ASN A 2 4.04 -0.15 16.80
N ILE A 3 5.26 -0.10 16.25
CA ILE A 3 5.85 1.09 15.64
C ILE A 3 5.86 0.91 14.12
N ALA A 4 5.13 1.76 13.41
CA ALA A 4 5.00 1.78 11.95
C ALA A 4 4.64 0.41 11.33
N GLY A 5 4.00 -0.49 12.08
CA GLY A 5 3.73 -1.84 11.62
C GLY A 5 2.67 -1.88 10.50
N PRO A 6 2.96 -2.44 9.31
CA PRO A 6 2.00 -2.58 8.20
C PRO A 6 1.05 -3.75 8.45
N LEU A 7 0.22 -3.65 9.49
CA LEU A 7 -0.65 -4.73 9.97
C LEU A 7 -1.52 -5.32 8.84
N LEU A 8 -2.04 -4.47 7.97
CA LEU A 8 -2.88 -4.87 6.84
C LEU A 8 -2.12 -5.03 5.52
N GLY A 9 -0.78 -4.94 5.52
CA GLY A 9 0.04 -4.97 4.32
C GLY A 9 0.21 -3.59 3.65
N VAL A 10 0.89 -3.53 2.51
CA VAL A 10 1.16 -2.30 1.78
C VAL A 10 0.92 -2.47 0.27
N PRO A 11 0.23 -1.52 -0.39
CA PRO A 11 0.11 -1.52 -1.86
C PRO A 11 1.48 -1.50 -2.57
N LYS A 12 2.52 -0.89 -1.98
CA LYS A 12 3.89 -0.89 -2.51
C LYS A 12 4.52 -2.28 -2.63
N ALA A 13 4.13 -3.25 -1.80
CA ALA A 13 4.59 -4.64 -1.99
C ALA A 13 4.03 -5.25 -3.28
N ILE A 14 2.84 -4.82 -3.71
CA ILE A 14 2.19 -5.36 -4.91
C ILE A 14 2.90 -4.88 -6.17
N SER A 15 3.21 -3.59 -6.25
CA SER A 15 3.93 -3.04 -7.41
C SER A 15 5.36 -3.62 -7.51
N GLY A 16 6.02 -3.84 -6.37
CA GLY A 16 7.26 -4.63 -6.28
C GLY A 16 7.11 -6.05 -6.84
N LEU A 17 6.23 -6.87 -6.25
CA LEU A 17 6.05 -8.27 -6.68
C LEU A 17 5.53 -8.42 -8.13
N PHE A 18 4.75 -7.44 -8.60
CA PHE A 18 4.12 -7.47 -9.92
C PHE A 18 5.07 -7.01 -11.03
N SER A 19 5.77 -5.88 -10.86
CA SER A 19 6.60 -5.30 -11.92
C SER A 19 8.00 -4.87 -11.48
N GLU A 20 8.36 -5.02 -10.21
CA GLU A 20 9.57 -4.41 -9.61
C GLU A 20 9.65 -2.90 -9.78
N GLU A 21 8.50 -2.25 -9.94
CA GLU A 21 8.43 -0.79 -10.05
C GLU A 21 7.71 -0.23 -8.84
N ALA A 22 8.40 0.63 -8.10
CA ALA A 22 7.78 1.61 -7.24
C ALA A 22 7.86 2.98 -7.90
N LYS A 23 7.23 3.99 -7.30
CA LYS A 23 7.30 5.38 -7.77
C LYS A 23 8.72 5.83 -8.15
N ASP A 24 9.70 5.59 -7.27
CA ASP A 24 11.08 6.06 -7.46
C ASP A 24 11.74 5.41 -8.70
N VAL A 25 11.53 4.11 -8.90
CA VAL A 25 12.04 3.37 -10.06
C VAL A 25 11.36 3.85 -11.34
N ALA A 26 10.04 4.07 -11.29
CA ALA A 26 9.27 4.55 -12.43
C ALA A 26 9.72 5.96 -12.87
N VAL A 27 9.94 6.87 -11.92
CA VAL A 27 10.41 8.24 -12.17
C VAL A 27 11.83 8.23 -12.76
N VAL A 28 12.76 7.43 -12.19
CA VAL A 28 14.11 7.30 -12.74
C VAL A 28 14.08 6.82 -14.19
N ARG A 29 13.21 5.87 -14.52
CA ARG A 29 13.01 5.43 -15.91
C ARG A 29 12.54 6.55 -16.82
N ALA A 30 11.57 7.35 -16.36
CA ALA A 30 10.97 8.41 -17.17
C ALA A 30 11.96 9.55 -17.48
N ILE A 31 12.78 9.94 -16.49
CA ILE A 31 13.71 11.09 -16.61
C ILE A 31 15.03 10.68 -17.28
N ALA A 32 15.47 9.44 -17.10
CA ALA A 32 16.75 8.97 -17.59
C ALA A 32 16.64 7.58 -18.25
N PRO A 33 15.89 7.44 -19.37
CA PRO A 33 15.75 6.16 -20.06
C PRO A 33 17.12 5.57 -20.45
N GLY A 34 18.07 6.45 -20.84
CA GLY A 34 19.45 6.09 -21.15
C GLY A 34 20.32 5.61 -19.97
N VAL A 35 19.96 5.88 -18.71
CA VAL A 35 20.70 5.43 -17.52
C VAL A 35 20.27 4.02 -17.08
N LEU A 36 19.03 3.64 -17.38
CA LEU A 36 18.60 2.24 -17.34
C LEU A 36 19.14 1.47 -18.57
N ASP A 37 19.22 2.11 -19.73
CA ASP A 37 19.76 1.47 -20.94
C ASP A 37 21.31 1.37 -20.97
N LYS A 38 22.04 2.14 -20.15
CA LYS A 38 23.51 2.10 -20.08
C LYS A 38 24.05 1.83 -18.67
N ASP A 39 24.69 0.66 -18.57
CA ASP A 39 25.71 0.20 -17.63
C ASP A 39 25.43 0.12 -16.11
N LEU A 40 24.36 0.71 -15.54
CA LEU A 40 24.07 0.56 -14.11
C LEU A 40 22.76 -0.21 -13.80
N PHE A 41 21.75 -0.12 -14.66
CA PHE A 41 20.44 -0.74 -14.44
C PHE A 41 19.81 -1.27 -15.73
N ARG A 42 20.46 -2.25 -16.38
CA ARG A 42 19.85 -2.96 -17.53
C ARG A 42 18.39 -3.29 -17.24
N ILE A 43 17.51 -3.31 -18.24
CA ILE A 43 16.16 -3.88 -18.09
C ILE A 43 16.23 -5.33 -17.52
N GLN A 44 17.34 -6.02 -17.80
CA GLN A 44 17.72 -7.30 -17.16
C GLN A 44 17.94 -7.22 -15.64
N THR A 45 18.41 -6.10 -15.09
CA THR A 45 18.57 -5.87 -13.65
C THR A 45 17.23 -5.97 -12.94
N LEU A 46 16.15 -5.38 -13.48
CA LEU A 46 14.81 -5.55 -12.90
C LEU A 46 14.33 -7.01 -12.94
N GLN A 47 14.68 -7.77 -13.98
CA GLN A 47 14.38 -9.20 -14.02
C GLN A 47 15.16 -10.01 -12.97
N HIS A 48 16.42 -9.66 -12.71
CA HIS A 48 17.20 -10.27 -11.63
C HIS A 48 16.64 -9.92 -10.25
N ILE A 49 16.29 -8.64 -10.04
CA ILE A 49 15.65 -8.18 -8.81
C ILE A 49 14.35 -8.93 -8.62
N MET A 50 13.49 -9.01 -9.64
CA MET A 50 12.23 -9.77 -9.59
C MET A 50 12.44 -11.23 -9.22
N LYS A 51 13.43 -11.90 -9.81
CA LYS A 51 13.73 -13.29 -9.48
C LYS A 51 14.17 -13.44 -8.02
N MET A 52 14.91 -12.48 -7.50
CA MET A 52 15.39 -12.47 -6.12
C MET A 52 14.25 -12.14 -5.14
N THR A 53 13.51 -11.05 -5.34
CA THR A 53 12.40 -10.61 -4.46
C THR A 53 11.29 -11.64 -4.40
N ARG A 54 10.95 -12.29 -5.53
CA ARG A 54 9.99 -13.39 -5.59
C ARG A 54 10.48 -14.68 -4.94
N THR A 55 11.71 -14.73 -4.42
CA THR A 55 12.20 -15.80 -3.52
C THR A 55 12.19 -15.41 -2.05
N TRP A 56 12.02 -14.12 -1.73
CA TRP A 56 11.93 -13.62 -0.37
C TRP A 56 10.49 -13.68 0.11
N ASP A 57 10.06 -14.85 0.57
CA ASP A 57 8.66 -15.10 0.94
C ASP A 57 8.14 -14.13 2.03
N SER A 58 9.01 -13.50 2.83
CA SER A 58 8.64 -12.44 3.78
C SER A 58 7.96 -11.23 3.12
N THR A 59 8.32 -10.89 1.88
CA THR A 59 7.66 -9.81 1.14
C THR A 59 6.18 -10.08 0.92
N MET A 60 5.80 -11.36 0.86
CA MET A 60 4.42 -11.78 0.68
C MET A 60 3.59 -11.56 1.95
N SER A 61 4.18 -11.39 3.14
CA SER A 61 3.44 -11.02 4.36
C SER A 61 2.84 -9.62 4.29
N MET A 62 3.35 -8.80 3.37
CA MET A 62 2.94 -7.42 3.13
C MET A 62 1.89 -7.27 2.02
N ILE A 63 1.42 -8.35 1.41
CA ILE A 63 0.27 -8.28 0.49
C ILE A 63 -0.95 -7.75 1.28
N PRO A 64 -1.74 -6.81 0.71
CA PRO A 64 -2.95 -6.27 1.32
C PRO A 64 -3.88 -7.36 1.86
N LYS A 65 -4.21 -7.28 3.15
CA LYS A 65 -5.08 -8.20 3.87
C LYS A 65 -6.49 -7.64 3.99
N GLY A 66 -7.49 -8.51 3.98
CA GLY A 66 -8.90 -8.17 4.16
C GLY A 66 -9.63 -7.77 2.87
N GLY A 67 -8.96 -7.84 1.72
CA GLY A 67 -9.57 -7.63 0.41
C GLY A 67 -10.35 -6.32 0.30
N ASP A 68 -11.44 -6.36 -0.47
CA ASP A 68 -12.25 -5.19 -0.78
C ASP A 68 -12.95 -4.61 0.45
N THR A 69 -13.21 -5.42 1.48
CA THR A 69 -13.81 -4.97 2.75
C THR A 69 -12.95 -3.91 3.43
N ILE A 70 -11.63 -4.08 3.41
CA ILE A 70 -10.68 -3.18 4.06
C ILE A 70 -10.21 -2.09 3.10
N TRP A 71 -9.76 -2.47 1.92
CA TRP A 71 -9.07 -1.57 0.99
C TRP A 71 -10.00 -0.90 -0.03
N GLY A 72 -11.29 -1.20 -0.01
CA GLY A 72 -12.25 -0.67 -0.97
C GLY A 72 -12.37 -1.49 -2.25
N GLY A 73 -13.45 -1.24 -2.98
CA GLY A 73 -13.74 -1.87 -4.28
C GLY A 73 -13.59 -0.89 -5.45
N LEU A 74 -14.20 -1.20 -6.58
CA LEU A 74 -14.09 -0.37 -7.79
C LEU A 74 -14.62 1.07 -7.59
N ASP A 75 -15.70 1.24 -6.82
CA ASP A 75 -16.40 2.53 -6.68
C ASP A 75 -16.30 3.18 -5.30
N TRP A 76 -15.57 2.57 -4.37
CA TRP A 76 -15.48 3.07 -3.00
C TRP A 76 -14.13 2.76 -2.37
N SER A 77 -13.70 3.61 -1.45
CA SER A 77 -12.58 3.34 -0.55
C SER A 77 -12.73 4.12 0.77
N PRO A 78 -12.08 3.68 1.86
CA PRO A 78 -12.10 4.41 3.14
C PRO A 78 -11.60 5.85 3.00
N GLU A 79 -10.53 6.04 2.24
CA GLU A 79 -9.83 7.33 2.06
C GLU A 79 -10.54 8.27 1.07
N GLU A 80 -11.73 7.91 0.60
CA GLU A 80 -12.47 8.75 -0.34
C GLU A 80 -12.71 10.16 0.25
N GLY A 81 -12.34 11.18 -0.53
CA GLY A 81 -12.36 12.59 -0.13
C GLY A 81 -11.06 13.08 0.50
N TYR A 82 -10.04 12.22 0.61
CA TYR A 82 -8.69 12.64 0.95
C TYR A 82 -8.15 13.63 -0.11
N VAL A 83 -7.61 14.73 0.38
CA VAL A 83 -6.90 15.73 -0.41
C VAL A 83 -5.48 15.80 0.16
N PRO A 84 -4.42 15.73 -0.67
CA PRO A 84 -3.05 15.84 -0.20
C PRO A 84 -2.88 17.23 0.40
N ASN A 85 -2.46 17.31 1.66
CA ASN A 85 -2.29 18.60 2.31
C ASN A 85 -0.98 19.22 1.83
N THR A 86 -1.01 20.10 0.83
CA THR A 86 0.11 21.01 0.52
C THR A 86 0.16 22.06 1.63
N ARG A 87 0.72 21.71 2.79
CA ARG A 87 1.13 22.76 3.74
C ARG A 87 2.24 23.56 3.04
N LYS A 88 1.84 24.74 2.56
CA LYS A 88 2.70 25.80 2.04
C LYS A 88 3.97 25.87 2.86
N GLN A 89 5.13 25.82 2.20
CA GLN A 89 6.32 26.46 2.72
C GLN A 89 5.92 27.89 3.10
N ILE A 90 5.87 28.19 4.39
CA ILE A 90 5.58 29.56 4.86
C ILE A 90 6.84 30.37 4.56
N SER A 91 6.89 30.97 3.37
CA SER A 91 7.49 32.28 3.20
C SER A 91 6.39 33.33 3.37
N THR A 92 6.67 34.28 4.23
CA THR A 92 5.79 35.27 4.84
C THR A 92 5.05 36.19 3.84
N PHE A 93 3.86 36.64 4.27
CA PHE A 93 3.01 37.73 3.74
C PHE A 93 2.19 37.45 2.47
N ASP A 94 0.89 37.16 2.63
CA ASP A 94 -0.12 38.20 2.35
C ASP A 94 -1.54 37.81 2.80
N ASN A 95 -2.27 38.81 3.28
CA ASN A 95 -3.62 38.73 3.83
C ASN A 95 -4.70 38.77 2.72
N HIS A 96 -5.79 38.07 2.99
CA HIS A 96 -7.12 38.18 2.38
C HIS A 96 -7.28 37.77 0.90
N SER A 97 -7.88 36.59 0.71
CA SER A 97 -9.22 36.52 0.12
C SER A 97 -9.85 35.14 0.37
N LYS A 98 -11.02 35.14 1.03
CA LYS A 98 -11.92 33.98 1.06
C LYS A 98 -12.52 33.84 -0.35
N ALA A 99 -11.90 33.04 -1.19
CA ALA A 99 -12.54 32.54 -2.40
C ALA A 99 -13.36 31.30 -2.00
N GLN A 100 -14.69 31.44 -2.01
CA GLN A 100 -15.59 30.29 -2.12
C GLN A 100 -15.21 29.55 -3.40
N SER A 101 -14.55 28.39 -3.29
CA SER A 101 -14.40 27.53 -4.45
C SER A 101 -15.77 26.93 -4.77
N THR A 102 -16.32 27.39 -5.89
CA THR A 102 -17.37 26.72 -6.63
C THR A 102 -17.00 25.24 -6.70
N LYS A 103 -17.86 24.35 -6.21
CA LYS A 103 -17.72 22.89 -6.33
C LYS A 103 -17.62 22.52 -7.82
N SER A 104 -16.41 22.58 -8.37
CA SER A 104 -16.03 21.84 -9.56
C SER A 104 -16.36 20.38 -9.27
N LYS A 105 -16.95 19.67 -10.23
CA LYS A 105 -17.21 18.23 -10.13
C LYS A 105 -15.90 17.55 -9.77
N THR A 106 -15.68 17.28 -8.49
CA THR A 106 -14.46 16.64 -8.02
C THR A 106 -14.43 15.26 -8.65
N ASN A 107 -13.49 15.05 -9.57
CA ASN A 107 -13.24 13.73 -10.15
C ASN A 107 -12.89 12.80 -8.99
N ARG A 108 -13.85 11.99 -8.56
CA ARG A 108 -13.73 11.05 -7.44
C ARG A 108 -12.52 10.14 -7.72
N VAL A 109 -11.57 10.10 -6.78
CA VAL A 109 -10.43 9.17 -6.87
C VAL A 109 -10.90 7.81 -6.40
N HIS A 110 -10.63 6.76 -7.18
CA HIS A 110 -11.05 5.39 -6.90
C HIS A 110 -9.90 4.55 -6.31
N TYR A 111 -9.48 4.84 -5.07
CA TYR A 111 -8.33 4.15 -4.45
C TYR A 111 -8.52 2.64 -4.27
N GLY A 112 -9.74 2.14 -4.25
CA GLY A 112 -10.00 0.69 -4.16
C GLY A 112 -9.51 -0.09 -5.40
N LYS A 113 -9.28 0.60 -6.53
CA LYS A 113 -8.57 0.03 -7.69
C LYS A 113 -7.06 0.13 -7.48
N ILE A 114 -6.46 -0.84 -6.81
CA ILE A 114 -5.02 -0.84 -6.50
C ILE A 114 -4.17 -0.85 -7.78
N ILE A 115 -4.57 -1.59 -8.81
CA ILE A 115 -3.94 -1.54 -10.14
C ILE A 115 -5.01 -1.20 -11.18
N SER A 116 -4.74 -0.23 -12.05
CA SER A 116 -5.57 0.12 -13.21
C SER A 116 -4.72 0.19 -14.48
N PHE A 117 -5.09 -0.50 -15.54
CA PHE A 117 -4.47 -0.39 -16.85
C PHE A 117 -5.09 0.79 -17.62
N GLY A 118 -4.41 1.94 -17.61
CA GLY A 118 -4.89 3.19 -18.21
C GLY A 118 -5.45 4.21 -17.21
N LYS A 119 -5.13 5.49 -17.43
CA LYS A 119 -5.59 6.62 -16.60
C LYS A 119 -7.11 6.79 -16.65
N ASP A 120 -7.71 6.56 -17.80
CA ASP A 120 -9.15 6.57 -18.02
C ASP A 120 -9.85 5.48 -17.20
N ILE A 121 -9.30 4.26 -17.15
CA ILE A 121 -9.83 3.16 -16.33
C ILE A 121 -9.73 3.47 -14.83
N ALA A 122 -8.62 4.07 -14.40
CA ALA A 122 -8.45 4.46 -13.00
C ALA A 122 -9.56 5.42 -12.54
N ARG A 123 -10.00 6.32 -13.43
CA ARG A 123 -11.06 7.32 -13.17
C ARG A 123 -12.48 6.85 -13.48
N ALA A 124 -12.64 5.87 -14.36
CA ALA A 124 -13.95 5.41 -14.83
C ALA A 124 -14.81 4.84 -13.69
N HIS A 125 -16.11 5.08 -13.71
CA HIS A 125 -17.03 4.36 -12.81
C HIS A 125 -17.06 2.86 -13.19
N SER A 126 -17.29 1.95 -12.25
CA SER A 126 -17.28 0.50 -12.52
C SER A 126 -18.16 0.07 -13.70
N SER A 127 -19.31 0.72 -13.89
CA SER A 127 -20.24 0.47 -15.00
C SER A 127 -19.66 0.74 -16.39
N GLN A 128 -18.54 1.48 -16.48
CA GLN A 128 -17.83 1.80 -17.73
C GLN A 128 -16.63 0.87 -17.95
N ILE A 129 -16.30 0.01 -16.99
CA ILE A 129 -15.14 -0.88 -17.04
C ILE A 129 -15.61 -2.29 -17.37
N GLN A 130 -15.38 -2.69 -18.61
CA GLN A 130 -15.55 -4.09 -19.00
C GLN A 130 -14.30 -4.89 -18.62
N ARG A 131 -14.43 -5.80 -17.66
CA ARG A 131 -13.34 -6.67 -17.16
C ARG A 131 -13.46 -8.06 -17.78
N THR A 132 -12.45 -8.49 -18.52
CA THR A 132 -12.39 -9.83 -19.12
C THR A 132 -11.68 -10.78 -18.16
N GLU A 133 -12.34 -11.87 -17.76
CA GLU A 133 -11.82 -12.73 -16.69
C GLU A 133 -10.49 -13.44 -17.06
N PHE A 134 -9.51 -13.35 -16.17
CA PHE A 134 -8.14 -13.81 -16.41
C PHE A 134 -7.77 -15.12 -15.72
N ARG A 135 -8.45 -15.53 -14.62
CA ARG A 135 -8.05 -16.68 -13.79
C ARG A 135 -7.99 -18.01 -14.56
N GLY A 136 -8.80 -18.15 -15.61
CA GLY A 136 -8.84 -19.32 -16.49
C GLY A 136 -8.20 -19.11 -17.86
N ALA A 137 -7.57 -17.95 -18.10
CA ALA A 137 -6.99 -17.64 -19.39
C ALA A 137 -5.79 -18.56 -19.69
N VAL A 138 -5.73 -19.06 -20.92
CA VAL A 138 -4.64 -19.94 -21.36
C VAL A 138 -3.40 -19.10 -21.60
N LYS A 139 -2.33 -19.40 -20.84
CA LYS A 139 -1.00 -18.85 -21.08
C LYS A 139 -0.50 -19.34 -22.44
N GLY A 140 0.02 -18.41 -23.23
CA GLY A 140 0.57 -18.72 -24.55
C GLY A 140 2.07 -19.03 -24.45
N ASN A 141 2.64 -19.61 -25.50
CA ASN A 141 4.08 -19.71 -25.63
C ASN A 141 4.62 -18.40 -26.22
N ASN A 142 5.61 -17.77 -25.58
CA ASN A 142 6.43 -16.80 -26.27
C ASN A 142 7.45 -17.55 -27.13
N ILE A 143 7.49 -17.23 -28.43
CA ILE A 143 8.66 -17.54 -29.28
C ILE A 143 9.72 -16.50 -28.94
N ALA A 144 10.20 -16.49 -27.70
CA ALA A 144 11.39 -15.73 -27.37
C ALA A 144 12.53 -16.38 -28.16
N ASN A 145 12.94 -15.75 -29.26
CA ASN A 145 14.18 -16.11 -29.94
C ASN A 145 15.29 -16.16 -28.89
N ASN A 146 16.33 -16.97 -29.12
CA ASN A 146 17.54 -17.06 -28.29
C ASN A 146 18.28 -15.70 -28.04
N GLY A 147 17.70 -14.56 -28.44
CA GLY A 147 18.17 -13.20 -28.20
C GLY A 147 17.58 -12.48 -26.97
N CYS A 148 16.59 -13.02 -26.26
CA CYS A 148 16.03 -12.40 -25.05
C CYS A 148 16.89 -12.60 -23.79
N GLY A 149 18.18 -12.25 -23.81
CA GLY A 149 19.07 -12.22 -22.63
C GLY A 149 19.18 -13.53 -21.81
N ASP A 150 19.88 -13.47 -20.67
CA ASP A 150 20.18 -14.65 -19.84
C ASP A 150 19.16 -14.93 -18.71
N VAL A 151 18.17 -14.06 -18.51
CA VAL A 151 17.27 -14.11 -17.33
C VAL A 151 15.86 -14.55 -17.70
N TRP A 152 15.53 -15.79 -17.36
CA TRP A 152 14.18 -16.33 -17.52
C TRP A 152 13.31 -16.08 -16.27
N THR A 153 12.11 -15.56 -16.48
CA THR A 153 11.07 -15.30 -15.45
C THR A 153 9.74 -15.91 -15.90
N GLU A 154 8.78 -16.10 -14.97
CA GLU A 154 7.46 -16.66 -15.30
C GLU A 154 6.65 -15.83 -16.31
N TYR A 155 7.03 -14.57 -16.56
CA TYR A 155 6.44 -13.76 -17.61
C TYR A 155 6.77 -14.26 -19.02
N HIS A 156 7.92 -14.87 -19.21
CA HIS A 156 8.29 -15.49 -20.49
C HIS A 156 7.41 -16.73 -20.77
N ASP A 157 7.09 -17.49 -19.73
CA ASP A 157 6.19 -18.66 -19.81
C ASP A 157 4.71 -18.25 -19.99
N MET A 158 4.35 -17.00 -19.70
CA MET A 158 2.97 -16.51 -19.76
C MET A 158 2.54 -16.17 -21.19
N GLY A 159 3.49 -15.68 -22.00
CA GLY A 159 3.29 -15.25 -23.38
C GLY A 159 2.30 -14.09 -23.55
N PHE A 160 2.16 -13.60 -24.78
CA PHE A 160 1.25 -12.50 -25.10
C PHE A 160 -0.21 -12.75 -24.73
N SER A 161 -0.70 -13.98 -24.88
CA SER A 161 -2.08 -14.35 -24.48
C SER A 161 -2.31 -14.08 -22.99
N GLY A 162 -1.37 -14.50 -22.13
CA GLY A 162 -1.51 -14.27 -20.71
C GLY A 162 -1.27 -12.82 -20.30
N ILE A 163 -0.40 -12.09 -21.02
CA ILE A 163 -0.22 -10.64 -20.84
C ILE A 163 -1.52 -9.90 -21.15
N ASN A 164 -2.13 -10.19 -22.30
CA ASN A 164 -3.41 -9.60 -22.70
C ASN A 164 -4.53 -9.95 -21.71
N ALA A 165 -4.57 -11.18 -21.19
CA ALA A 165 -5.56 -11.54 -20.18
C ALA A 165 -5.45 -10.66 -18.91
N VAL A 166 -4.21 -10.35 -18.49
CA VAL A 166 -3.97 -9.47 -17.34
C VAL A 166 -4.36 -8.02 -17.64
N THR A 167 -4.03 -7.49 -18.83
CA THR A 167 -4.37 -6.12 -19.21
C THR A 167 -5.88 -5.92 -19.44
N GLU A 168 -6.56 -6.89 -20.05
CA GLU A 168 -8.00 -6.82 -20.37
C GLU A 168 -8.92 -7.02 -19.16
N TYR A 169 -8.38 -7.40 -18.00
CA TYR A 169 -9.12 -7.30 -16.73
C TYR A 169 -9.25 -5.86 -16.25
N LYS A 170 -8.41 -4.95 -16.78
CA LYS A 170 -8.41 -3.48 -16.65
C LYS A 170 -8.18 -2.92 -15.25
N ALA A 171 -8.88 -3.39 -14.23
CA ALA A 171 -8.75 -2.89 -12.86
C ALA A 171 -8.74 -4.05 -11.87
N TYR A 172 -7.87 -3.97 -10.86
CA TYR A 172 -7.71 -4.96 -9.80
C TYR A 172 -7.94 -4.29 -8.45
N THR A 173 -8.84 -4.86 -7.65
CA THR A 173 -9.05 -4.48 -6.26
C THR A 173 -8.18 -5.34 -5.35
N ALA A 174 -8.14 -5.04 -4.05
CA ALA A 174 -7.39 -5.85 -3.08
C ALA A 174 -7.81 -7.33 -3.07
N GLY A 175 -9.10 -7.63 -3.31
CA GLY A 175 -9.61 -8.99 -3.44
C GLY A 175 -9.06 -9.76 -4.64
N ASP A 176 -8.64 -9.07 -5.71
CA ASP A 176 -8.13 -9.72 -6.92
C ASP A 176 -6.61 -9.97 -6.89
N LEU A 177 -5.87 -9.24 -6.06
CA LEU A 177 -4.41 -9.23 -6.09
C LEU A 177 -3.78 -10.59 -5.84
N VAL A 178 -4.34 -11.37 -4.92
CA VAL A 178 -3.85 -12.72 -4.63
C VAL A 178 -3.98 -13.62 -5.86
N ASP A 179 -5.08 -13.51 -6.61
CA ASP A 179 -5.30 -14.29 -7.82
C ASP A 179 -4.46 -13.79 -8.99
N LEU A 180 -4.27 -12.46 -9.10
CA LEU A 180 -3.32 -11.86 -10.05
C LEU A 180 -1.91 -12.43 -9.82
N LEU A 181 -1.42 -12.40 -8.58
CA LEU A 181 -0.10 -12.92 -8.24
C LEU A 181 -0.01 -14.44 -8.44
N LYS A 182 -1.07 -15.22 -8.17
CA LYS A 182 -1.09 -16.65 -8.49
C LYS A 182 -0.97 -16.88 -9.99
N TYR A 183 -1.61 -16.03 -10.79
CA TYR A 183 -1.55 -16.12 -12.24
C TYR A 183 -0.16 -15.75 -12.76
N VAL A 184 0.44 -14.64 -12.32
CA VAL A 184 1.74 -14.18 -12.87
C VAL A 184 2.98 -14.77 -12.22
N ALA A 185 2.86 -15.27 -10.98
CA ALA A 185 3.97 -15.79 -10.18
C ALA A 185 3.53 -17.03 -9.36
N PRO A 186 3.04 -18.10 -10.00
CA PRO A 186 2.44 -19.25 -9.31
C PRO A 186 3.40 -19.95 -8.34
N LYS A 187 4.69 -20.05 -8.68
CA LYS A 187 5.71 -20.69 -7.83
C LYS A 187 5.94 -19.92 -6.54
N MET A 188 6.02 -18.58 -6.64
CA MET A 188 6.10 -17.69 -5.48
C MET A 188 4.84 -17.84 -4.61
N MET A 189 3.65 -17.74 -5.20
CA MET A 189 2.39 -17.84 -4.47
C MET A 189 2.20 -19.21 -3.81
N ALA A 190 2.66 -20.30 -4.43
CA ALA A 190 2.60 -21.63 -3.83
C ALA A 190 3.42 -21.71 -2.53
N ARG A 191 4.59 -21.07 -2.47
CA ARG A 191 5.41 -21.03 -1.25
C ARG A 191 4.81 -20.13 -0.18
N GLY A 192 4.53 -18.86 -0.49
CA GLY A 192 4.03 -17.96 0.55
C GLY A 192 2.62 -18.28 1.03
N SER A 193 1.75 -18.88 0.21
CA SER A 193 0.42 -19.32 0.67
C SER A 193 0.47 -20.47 1.70
N ALA A 194 1.64 -21.12 1.87
CA ALA A 194 1.87 -22.08 2.95
C ALA A 194 2.12 -21.38 4.31
N HIS A 195 2.52 -20.11 4.29
CA HIS A 195 2.97 -19.34 5.47
C HIS A 195 2.15 -18.11 5.79
N PHE A 196 1.38 -17.57 4.83
CA PHE A 196 0.64 -16.33 4.98
C PHE A 196 -0.80 -16.48 4.51
N SER A 197 -1.64 -15.64 5.10
CA SER A 197 -3.04 -15.49 4.76
C SER A 197 -3.40 -14.01 4.60
N TYR A 198 -4.43 -13.76 3.79
CA TYR A 198 -4.82 -12.42 3.35
C TYR A 198 -6.32 -12.16 3.54
N GLY A 199 -7.04 -13.13 4.11
CA GLY A 199 -8.49 -13.09 4.25
C GLY A 199 -8.96 -12.35 5.50
N ILE A 200 -10.24 -12.54 5.78
CA ILE A 200 -10.90 -12.18 7.03
C ILE A 200 -11.48 -13.47 7.57
N ALA A 201 -11.34 -13.74 8.86
CA ALA A 201 -11.96 -14.93 9.40
C ALA A 201 -13.49 -14.83 9.31
N ASP A 202 -14.18 -15.92 9.04
CA ASP A 202 -15.64 -15.95 9.22
C ASP A 202 -15.94 -16.15 10.71
N ASN A 203 -15.33 -17.18 11.30
CA ASN A 203 -15.42 -17.52 12.71
C ASN A 203 -14.02 -17.75 13.30
N LEU A 204 -13.56 -16.83 14.16
CA LEU A 204 -12.23 -16.91 14.79
C LEU A 204 -12.07 -18.07 15.77
N ASP A 205 -13.15 -18.78 16.13
CA ASP A 205 -13.10 -20.01 16.96
C ASP A 205 -12.89 -21.29 16.13
N ASP A 206 -12.82 -21.17 14.79
CA ASP A 206 -12.48 -22.30 13.93
C ASP A 206 -11.04 -22.80 14.22
N PRO A 207 -10.84 -24.10 14.55
CA PRO A 207 -9.53 -24.66 14.84
C PRO A 207 -8.47 -24.43 13.76
N LYS A 208 -8.86 -24.16 12.50
CA LYS A 208 -7.90 -23.87 11.43
C LYS A 208 -7.04 -22.64 11.74
N TYR A 209 -7.56 -21.66 12.48
CA TYR A 209 -6.82 -20.43 12.82
C TYR A 209 -5.72 -20.66 13.87
N ALA A 210 -5.65 -21.85 14.49
CA ALA A 210 -4.50 -22.26 15.29
C ALA A 210 -3.24 -22.50 14.45
N HIS A 211 -3.38 -22.70 13.13
CA HIS A 211 -2.26 -22.92 12.23
C HIS A 211 -1.43 -21.64 12.03
N TYR A 212 -0.09 -21.75 12.08
CA TYR A 212 0.83 -20.61 12.06
C TYR A 212 0.67 -19.65 10.89
N LYS A 213 0.15 -20.15 9.75
CA LYS A 213 -0.11 -19.36 8.54
C LYS A 213 -1.01 -18.13 8.77
N TYR A 214 -1.84 -18.16 9.82
CA TYR A 214 -2.82 -17.13 10.13
C TYR A 214 -2.32 -16.11 11.16
N TRP A 215 -1.26 -16.42 11.91
CA TRP A 215 -0.85 -15.63 13.08
C TRP A 215 -0.41 -14.21 12.75
N SER A 216 0.14 -13.99 11.55
CA SER A 216 0.54 -12.65 11.09
C SER A 216 -0.63 -11.83 10.52
N ASN A 217 -1.81 -12.42 10.33
CA ASN A 217 -2.98 -11.70 9.83
C ASN A 217 -3.87 -11.26 11.02
N PRO A 218 -3.91 -9.96 11.37
CA PRO A 218 -4.70 -9.47 12.49
C PRO A 218 -6.23 -9.61 12.28
N LEU A 219 -6.67 -9.93 11.05
CA LEU A 219 -8.07 -10.20 10.69
C LEU A 219 -8.44 -11.69 10.79
N GLU A 220 -7.48 -12.55 11.16
CA GLU A 220 -7.66 -14.00 11.28
C GLU A 220 -7.10 -14.56 12.61
N THR A 221 -6.72 -13.68 13.53
CA THR A 221 -6.24 -14.04 14.87
C THR A 221 -6.87 -13.16 15.95
N LYS A 222 -6.95 -13.69 17.17
CA LYS A 222 -7.44 -12.96 18.35
C LYS A 222 -6.27 -12.39 19.13
N LEU A 223 -6.43 -11.20 19.69
CA LEU A 223 -5.55 -10.71 20.74
C LEU A 223 -5.62 -11.66 21.96
N PRO A 224 -4.51 -11.79 22.71
CA PRO A 224 -4.45 -12.69 23.86
C PRO A 224 -5.37 -12.24 25.00
N ASN A 225 -5.67 -13.17 25.91
CA ASN A 225 -6.37 -12.84 27.14
C ASN A 225 -5.42 -12.19 28.16
N ALA A 226 -5.18 -10.88 28.01
CA ALA A 226 -4.31 -10.09 28.87
C ALA A 226 -4.95 -8.72 29.19
N THR A 227 -5.80 -8.65 30.21
CA THR A 227 -6.58 -7.43 30.53
C THR A 227 -5.74 -6.25 31.00
N ASP A 228 -4.56 -6.52 31.57
CA ASP A 228 -3.64 -5.48 32.08
C ASP A 228 -2.65 -4.99 31.00
N MET A 229 -2.70 -5.58 29.80
CA MET A 229 -1.86 -5.17 28.67
C MET A 229 -2.46 -3.95 27.98
N GLU A 230 -1.59 -3.04 27.55
CA GLU A 230 -1.95 -1.91 26.69
C GLU A 230 -1.19 -2.02 25.35
N ILE A 231 -1.88 -1.71 24.25
CA ILE A 231 -1.30 -1.66 22.90
C ILE A 231 -1.21 -0.21 22.45
N PHE A 232 0.01 0.20 22.11
CA PHE A 232 0.29 1.49 21.48
C PHE A 232 0.59 1.26 20.01
N SER A 233 -0.26 1.76 19.12
CA SER A 233 0.02 1.87 17.68
C SER A 233 0.61 3.24 17.40
N MET A 234 1.90 3.25 17.11
CA MET A 234 2.72 4.44 16.94
C MET A 234 3.18 4.53 15.49
N TYR A 235 2.78 5.56 14.74
CA TYR A 235 3.17 5.66 13.32
C TYR A 235 3.18 7.11 12.82
N GLY A 236 3.92 7.33 11.73
CA GLY A 236 4.05 8.65 11.12
C GLY A 236 2.88 8.97 10.20
N VAL A 237 2.58 10.27 10.06
CA VAL A 237 1.51 10.78 9.21
C VAL A 237 1.93 12.10 8.53
N GLY A 238 1.16 12.54 7.55
CA GLY A 238 1.40 13.80 6.84
C GLY A 238 2.30 13.65 5.61
N ILE A 239 2.64 12.44 5.19
CA ILE A 239 3.48 12.17 4.03
C ILE A 239 2.67 11.46 2.93
N PRO A 240 2.66 11.98 1.68
CA PRO A 240 2.05 11.29 0.54
C PRO A 240 2.62 9.89 0.35
N THR A 241 1.77 8.87 0.50
CA THR A 241 2.15 7.46 0.57
C THR A 241 1.42 6.63 -0.50
N GLU A 242 2.13 5.72 -1.16
CA GLU A 242 1.62 4.98 -2.32
C GLU A 242 0.39 4.10 -1.98
N ARG A 243 -0.69 4.27 -2.75
CA ARG A 243 -1.99 3.63 -2.49
C ARG A 243 -2.56 2.82 -3.65
N ALA A 244 -2.35 3.28 -4.87
CA ALA A 244 -2.80 2.65 -6.11
C ALA A 244 -1.96 3.11 -7.29
N TYR A 245 -2.01 2.36 -8.39
CA TYR A 245 -1.11 2.50 -9.53
C TYR A 245 -1.85 2.46 -10.86
N VAL A 246 -1.45 3.35 -11.77
CA VAL A 246 -1.83 3.32 -13.18
C VAL A 246 -0.70 2.61 -13.93
N TYR A 247 -1.05 1.50 -14.56
CA TYR A 247 -0.15 0.67 -15.35
C TYR A 247 -0.43 0.82 -16.84
N ARG A 248 0.60 0.51 -17.63
CA ARG A 248 0.52 0.27 -19.07
C ARG A 248 1.33 -0.96 -19.43
N GLN A 249 1.06 -1.52 -20.60
CA GLN A 249 1.90 -2.58 -21.15
C GLN A 249 3.27 -2.01 -21.57
N SER A 250 4.33 -2.78 -21.30
CA SER A 250 5.67 -2.45 -21.78
C SER A 250 5.77 -2.70 -23.29
N PRO A 251 6.41 -1.79 -24.06
CA PRO A 251 6.65 -2.02 -25.48
C PRO A 251 7.62 -3.19 -25.74
N TYR A 252 8.36 -3.63 -24.71
CA TYR A 252 9.32 -4.74 -24.79
C TYR A 252 8.86 -6.00 -24.03
N ALA A 253 7.54 -6.22 -23.99
CA ALA A 253 6.90 -7.32 -23.28
C ALA A 253 7.32 -8.73 -23.76
N GLU A 254 8.04 -8.85 -24.88
CA GLU A 254 8.55 -10.11 -25.41
C GLU A 254 9.71 -10.69 -24.60
N CYS A 255 10.65 -9.82 -24.17
CA CYS A 255 11.88 -10.23 -23.51
C CYS A 255 12.02 -9.72 -22.08
N TYR A 256 11.09 -8.87 -21.61
CA TYR A 256 11.19 -8.18 -20.32
C TYR A 256 9.87 -8.21 -19.56
N ILE A 257 9.88 -7.63 -18.35
CA ILE A 257 8.67 -7.49 -17.54
C ILE A 257 7.61 -6.73 -18.36
N PRO A 258 6.42 -7.32 -18.59
CA PRO A 258 5.46 -6.80 -19.57
C PRO A 258 4.59 -5.66 -19.02
N PHE A 259 4.72 -5.33 -17.74
CA PHE A 259 3.90 -4.33 -17.05
C PHE A 259 4.79 -3.26 -16.45
N GLN A 260 4.39 -2.01 -16.62
CA GLN A 260 5.09 -0.85 -16.06
C GLN A 260 4.12 0.23 -15.60
N ILE A 261 4.50 0.97 -14.57
CA ILE A 261 3.77 2.16 -14.12
C ILE A 261 3.78 3.20 -15.24
N ASP A 262 2.60 3.72 -15.58
CA ASP A 262 2.46 4.75 -16.59
C ASP A 262 2.77 6.13 -16.00
N THR A 263 4.03 6.54 -16.09
CA THR A 263 4.47 7.85 -15.59
C THR A 263 3.88 9.04 -16.36
N SER A 264 3.27 8.81 -17.53
CA SER A 264 2.53 9.87 -18.23
C SER A 264 1.16 10.14 -17.60
N ALA A 265 0.67 9.23 -16.75
CA ALA A 265 -0.54 9.42 -15.98
C ALA A 265 -0.27 10.30 -14.75
N SER A 266 -0.12 11.60 -15.00
CA SER A 266 -0.02 12.65 -13.99
C SER A 266 -1.17 13.65 -14.15
N GLU A 267 -1.51 14.35 -13.08
CA GLU A 267 -2.43 15.49 -13.11
C GLU A 267 -1.66 16.77 -12.74
N GLU A 268 -1.94 17.85 -13.47
CA GLU A 268 -1.23 19.13 -13.34
C GLU A 268 -1.68 19.93 -12.11
N ASP A 269 -2.85 19.61 -11.57
CA ASP A 269 -3.42 20.30 -10.41
C ASP A 269 -2.75 19.79 -9.12
N GLU A 270 -2.20 20.70 -8.32
CA GLU A 270 -1.47 20.38 -7.09
C GLU A 270 -2.34 19.69 -6.05
N ASP A 271 -3.66 19.87 -6.11
CA ASP A 271 -4.66 19.25 -5.23
C ASP A 271 -4.99 17.80 -5.63
N THR A 272 -4.36 17.27 -6.68
CA THR A 272 -4.60 15.92 -7.17
C THR A 272 -3.63 14.89 -6.58
N CYS A 273 -4.17 13.73 -6.25
CA CYS A 273 -3.43 12.65 -5.62
C CYS A 273 -2.66 11.77 -6.63
N LEU A 274 -2.71 12.06 -7.93
CA LEU A 274 -2.10 11.25 -8.99
C LEU A 274 -0.86 11.93 -9.55
N ARG A 275 0.32 11.36 -9.27
CA ARG A 275 1.60 11.81 -9.84
C ARG A 275 2.40 10.63 -10.33
N ASP A 276 2.90 10.72 -11.56
CA ASP A 276 3.74 9.74 -12.23
C ASP A 276 3.15 8.32 -12.22
N GLY A 277 1.84 8.22 -12.43
CA GLY A 277 1.11 6.95 -12.42
C GLY A 277 0.84 6.39 -11.04
N VAL A 278 1.09 7.13 -9.96
CA VAL A 278 0.89 6.68 -8.58
C VAL A 278 -0.13 7.56 -7.87
N PHE A 279 -1.18 6.94 -7.34
CA PHE A 279 -2.10 7.56 -6.41
C PHE A 279 -1.55 7.49 -4.99
N THR A 280 -1.55 8.61 -4.28
CA THR A 280 -1.10 8.68 -2.89
C THR A 280 -2.23 9.01 -1.91
N VAL A 281 -2.08 8.54 -0.67
CA VAL A 281 -2.90 8.89 0.50
C VAL A 281 -2.02 9.26 1.68
N ASP A 282 -2.62 9.64 2.80
CA ASP A 282 -1.87 9.90 4.03
C ASP A 282 -1.16 8.65 4.56
N GLY A 283 0.06 8.83 5.08
CA GLY A 283 0.90 7.76 5.59
C GLY A 283 2.28 8.25 5.97
N ASP A 284 3.22 7.30 6.03
CA ASP A 284 4.60 7.51 6.46
C ASP A 284 5.63 7.37 5.32
N GLU A 285 5.24 7.68 4.07
CA GLU A 285 5.99 7.45 2.81
C GLU A 285 5.88 6.02 2.26
N THR A 286 5.77 5.02 3.15
CA THR A 286 5.78 3.60 2.76
C THR A 286 4.44 2.90 3.03
N VAL A 287 3.87 3.14 4.20
CA VAL A 287 2.69 2.47 4.73
C VAL A 287 1.54 3.47 4.85
N PRO A 288 0.42 3.26 4.13
CA PRO A 288 -0.76 4.09 4.29
C PRO A 288 -1.29 4.01 5.73
N VAL A 289 -1.81 5.12 6.26
CA VAL A 289 -2.42 5.18 7.60
C VAL A 289 -3.50 4.12 7.81
N LEU A 290 -4.24 3.78 6.75
CA LEU A 290 -5.23 2.71 6.81
C LEU A 290 -4.61 1.39 7.32
N SER A 291 -3.39 1.05 6.88
CA SER A 291 -2.72 -0.20 7.25
C SER A 291 -2.13 -0.21 8.65
N THR A 292 -1.53 0.90 9.09
CA THR A 292 -0.94 1.04 10.44
C THR A 292 -1.98 1.28 11.52
N GLY A 293 -3.05 2.00 11.18
CA GLY A 293 -4.00 2.54 12.15
C GLY A 293 -5.30 1.75 12.31
N PHE A 294 -5.83 1.11 11.26
CA PHE A 294 -7.21 0.57 11.30
C PHE A 294 -7.48 -0.41 12.45
N MET A 295 -6.55 -1.32 12.71
CA MET A 295 -6.74 -2.30 13.78
C MET A 295 -6.88 -1.62 15.14
N SER A 296 -6.04 -0.63 15.47
CA SER A 296 -6.15 0.07 16.76
C SER A 296 -7.30 1.08 16.79
N ALA A 297 -7.63 1.69 15.66
CA ALA A 297 -8.73 2.65 15.56
C ALA A 297 -10.11 1.97 15.69
N LYS A 298 -10.27 0.74 15.15
CA LYS A 298 -11.57 0.05 15.10
C LYS A 298 -11.49 -1.45 15.39
N GLY A 299 -10.61 -2.20 14.73
CA GLY A 299 -10.59 -3.67 14.82
C GLY A 299 -10.40 -4.24 16.24
N TRP A 300 -9.54 -3.60 17.03
CA TRP A 300 -9.19 -3.93 18.42
C TRP A 300 -9.76 -2.91 19.41
N ARG A 301 -10.51 -1.91 18.96
CA ARG A 301 -11.00 -0.84 19.83
C ARG A 301 -12.15 -1.35 20.69
N GLY A 302 -11.92 -1.40 22.01
CA GLY A 302 -12.88 -1.99 22.95
C GLY A 302 -12.94 -3.51 22.85
N LYS A 303 -14.08 -4.10 23.24
CA LYS A 303 -14.28 -5.55 23.18
C LYS A 303 -14.88 -5.94 21.83
N THR A 304 -14.08 -6.60 21.00
CA THR A 304 -14.47 -7.09 19.67
C THR A 304 -14.12 -8.58 19.56
N ARG A 305 -14.53 -9.23 18.48
CA ARG A 305 -14.13 -10.60 18.13
C ARG A 305 -12.62 -10.74 17.93
N PHE A 306 -11.93 -9.67 17.53
CA PHE A 306 -10.47 -9.61 17.39
C PHE A 306 -9.78 -9.23 18.72
N ASN A 307 -10.49 -8.58 19.64
CA ASN A 307 -10.02 -8.20 20.98
C ASN A 307 -10.99 -8.69 22.08
N PRO A 308 -11.04 -10.00 22.36
CA PRO A 308 -12.03 -10.58 23.27
C PRO A 308 -11.83 -10.18 24.74
N SER A 309 -10.60 -9.87 25.15
CA SER A 309 -10.26 -9.40 26.50
C SER A 309 -10.50 -7.90 26.68
N GLY A 310 -10.73 -7.15 25.60
CA GLY A 310 -10.88 -5.70 25.67
C GLY A 310 -9.59 -4.99 26.08
N ILE A 311 -8.43 -5.48 25.63
CA ILE A 311 -7.13 -4.81 25.77
C ILE A 311 -7.28 -3.34 25.37
N LYS A 312 -6.75 -2.42 26.18
CA LYS A 312 -6.75 -1.00 25.84
C LYS A 312 -5.82 -0.76 24.65
N ASN A 313 -6.31 -0.01 23.67
CA ASN A 313 -5.59 0.32 22.44
C ASN A 313 -5.53 1.83 22.28
N TYR A 314 -4.32 2.35 22.09
CA TYR A 314 -4.05 3.77 21.90
C TYR A 314 -3.40 4.01 20.53
N VAL A 315 -3.90 5.00 19.80
CA VAL A 315 -3.33 5.47 18.53
C VAL A 315 -2.46 6.69 18.82
N ARG A 316 -1.19 6.64 18.41
CA ARG A 316 -0.20 7.70 18.58
C ARG A 316 0.39 8.05 17.22
N GLU A 317 -0.08 9.14 16.64
CA GLU A 317 0.41 9.62 15.35
C GLU A 317 1.49 10.69 15.54
N TYR A 318 2.50 10.65 14.68
CA TYR A 318 3.61 11.60 14.66
C TYR A 318 3.59 12.34 13.33
N GLU A 319 3.09 13.58 13.35
CA GLU A 319 3.03 14.43 12.16
C GLU A 319 4.46 14.72 11.67
N HIS A 320 4.70 14.44 10.39
CA HIS A 320 5.99 14.71 9.76
C HIS A 320 6.25 16.21 9.66
N ALA A 321 7.36 16.66 10.25
CA ALA A 321 7.91 17.98 10.02
C ALA A 321 9.30 17.84 9.37
N PRO A 322 9.48 18.32 8.12
CA PRO A 322 10.78 18.26 7.46
C PRO A 322 11.81 19.13 8.19
N PRO A 323 13.10 18.77 8.16
CA PRO A 323 14.16 19.57 8.75
C PRO A 323 14.17 21.00 8.19
N SER A 324 14.44 21.97 9.05
CA SER A 324 14.43 23.39 8.69
C SER A 324 15.59 23.73 7.75
N ASN A 325 16.70 23.00 7.85
CA ASN A 325 17.95 23.21 7.11
C ASN A 325 18.65 21.88 6.78
N PHE A 326 19.44 21.83 5.71
CA PHE A 326 20.21 20.64 5.25
C PHE A 326 21.19 20.07 6.29
N LEU A 327 21.63 20.89 7.25
CA LEU A 327 22.55 20.48 8.33
C LEU A 327 21.87 19.62 9.42
N GLU A 328 20.54 19.62 9.52
CA GLU A 328 19.77 18.79 10.48
C GLU A 328 19.65 17.32 10.02
N GLY A 329 20.21 16.96 8.86
CA GLY A 329 20.17 15.60 8.34
C GLY A 329 18.74 15.13 8.13
N ARG A 330 18.34 14.05 8.82
CA ARG A 330 17.01 13.42 8.71
C ARG A 330 15.90 14.14 9.49
N GLY A 331 16.22 15.19 10.25
CA GLY A 331 15.28 15.93 11.09
C GLY A 331 14.86 15.18 12.35
N THR A 332 14.61 15.89 13.45
CA THR A 332 14.22 15.29 14.74
C THR A 332 12.72 15.01 14.86
N GLN A 333 11.94 15.42 13.86
CA GLN A 333 10.47 15.33 13.81
C GLN A 333 9.98 14.61 12.56
N SER A 334 10.83 13.77 11.95
CA SER A 334 10.43 13.02 10.77
C SER A 334 9.36 11.98 11.14
N GLY A 335 8.26 11.98 10.39
CA GLY A 335 7.26 10.91 10.38
C GLY A 335 7.49 9.87 9.26
N ALA A 336 8.64 9.91 8.57
CA ALA A 336 8.90 8.93 7.50
C ALA A 336 9.16 7.54 8.09
N HIS A 337 8.78 6.48 7.37
CA HIS A 337 8.69 5.11 7.87
C HIS A 337 9.94 4.62 8.63
N VAL A 338 11.13 4.89 8.09
CA VAL A 338 12.40 4.52 8.72
C VAL A 338 12.87 5.56 9.74
N ASP A 339 12.66 6.84 9.42
CA ASP A 339 13.21 7.94 10.21
C ASP A 339 12.39 8.26 11.47
N ILE A 340 11.17 7.70 11.57
CA ILE A 340 10.31 7.82 12.76
C ILE A 340 11.01 7.34 14.03
N MET A 341 11.95 6.39 13.93
CA MET A 341 12.76 5.92 15.07
C MET A 341 13.65 7.02 15.67
N GLY A 342 13.96 8.06 14.91
CA GLY A 342 14.66 9.27 15.35
C GLY A 342 13.73 10.40 15.81
N ASN A 343 12.41 10.21 15.76
CA ASN A 343 11.44 11.22 16.13
C ASN A 343 11.44 11.42 17.67
N PHE A 344 11.71 12.65 18.11
CA PHE A 344 11.86 12.95 19.54
C PHE A 344 10.58 12.64 20.35
N ALA A 345 9.39 12.88 19.79
CA ALA A 345 8.12 12.65 20.47
C ALA A 345 7.82 11.15 20.59
N LEU A 346 8.19 10.36 19.57
CA LEU A 346 8.11 8.89 19.63
C LEU A 346 9.03 8.36 20.74
N ILE A 347 10.30 8.81 20.74
CA ILE A 347 11.30 8.40 21.73
C ILE A 347 10.83 8.77 23.14
N GLU A 348 10.28 9.97 23.33
CA GLU A 348 9.73 10.41 24.61
C GLU A 348 8.59 9.50 25.09
N ASP A 349 7.63 9.18 24.23
CA ASP A 349 6.54 8.25 24.58
C ASP A 349 7.06 6.87 24.95
N ILE A 350 8.02 6.32 24.17
CA ILE A 350 8.66 5.03 24.48
C ILE A 350 9.34 5.06 25.84
N MET A 351 10.08 6.13 26.15
CA MET A 351 10.76 6.28 27.44
C MET A 351 9.76 6.39 28.59
N ARG A 352 8.66 7.12 28.41
CA ARG A 352 7.59 7.23 29.42
C ARG A 352 6.92 5.88 29.68
N VAL A 353 6.55 5.15 28.63
CA VAL A 353 5.98 3.79 28.76
C VAL A 353 6.96 2.84 29.44
N ALA A 354 8.24 2.86 29.05
CA ALA A 354 9.28 2.05 29.69
C ALA A 354 9.50 2.40 31.17
N ALA A 355 9.23 3.65 31.56
CA ALA A 355 9.26 4.12 32.95
C ALA A 355 7.97 3.79 33.74
N GLY A 356 6.99 3.12 33.12
CA GLY A 356 5.75 2.69 33.76
C GLY A 356 4.55 3.61 33.54
N ALA A 357 4.63 4.59 32.65
CA ALA A 357 3.48 5.40 32.26
C ALA A 357 2.45 4.54 31.50
N THR A 358 1.17 4.73 31.82
CA THR A 358 0.04 4.15 31.10
C THR A 358 -0.34 5.02 29.91
N GLY A 359 -1.22 4.51 29.04
CA GLY A 359 -1.73 5.32 27.94
C GLY A 359 -2.52 6.55 28.40
N ASP A 360 -3.15 6.48 29.57
CA ASP A 360 -3.84 7.63 30.17
C ASP A 360 -2.83 8.71 30.63
N ASP A 361 -1.66 8.32 31.15
CA ASP A 361 -0.57 9.23 31.52
C ASP A 361 0.08 9.91 30.30
N LEU A 362 0.02 9.26 29.12
CA LEU A 362 0.48 9.82 27.84
C LEU A 362 -0.56 10.76 27.19
N GLY A 363 -1.74 10.92 27.80
CA GLY A 363 -2.84 11.73 27.27
C GLY A 363 -3.76 10.97 26.29
N GLY A 364 -3.67 9.66 26.22
CA GLY A 364 -4.53 8.81 25.38
C GLY A 364 -4.18 8.87 23.89
N ASP A 365 -5.23 8.80 23.06
CA ASP A 365 -5.09 8.87 21.61
C ASP A 365 -4.58 10.25 21.17
N HIS A 366 -3.62 10.25 20.25
CA HIS A 366 -3.10 11.45 19.58
C HIS A 366 -3.16 11.21 18.08
N VAL A 367 -4.12 11.84 17.41
CA VAL A 367 -4.48 11.54 16.02
C VAL A 367 -4.63 12.84 15.22
N TYR A 368 -3.92 12.91 14.10
CA TYR A 368 -3.96 14.00 13.11
C TYR A 368 -4.71 13.59 11.85
N SER A 369 -4.66 12.31 11.49
CA SER A 369 -5.28 11.75 10.29
C SER A 369 -6.80 11.57 10.46
N ASP A 370 -7.46 11.30 9.34
CA ASP A 370 -8.90 10.97 9.31
C ASP A 370 -9.17 9.48 9.65
N ILE A 371 -8.23 8.74 10.27
CA ILE A 371 -8.31 7.28 10.45
C ILE A 371 -9.60 6.80 11.13
N PHE A 372 -10.08 7.49 12.17
CA PHE A 372 -11.35 7.11 12.82
C PHE A 372 -12.52 7.22 11.83
N LYS A 373 -12.59 8.32 11.07
CA LYS A 373 -13.62 8.54 10.06
C LYS A 373 -13.51 7.56 8.88
N TRP A 374 -12.29 7.22 8.44
CA TRP A 374 -12.07 6.19 7.42
C TRP A 374 -12.49 4.81 7.92
N SER A 375 -12.18 4.48 9.17
CA SER A 375 -12.53 3.21 9.78
C SER A 375 -14.05 3.00 9.87
N GLU A 376 -14.84 4.06 10.06
CA GLU A 376 -16.31 3.97 10.07
C GLU A 376 -16.90 3.59 8.72
N LYS A 377 -16.23 3.92 7.61
CA LYS A 377 -16.68 3.52 6.26
C LYS A 377 -16.46 2.02 5.99
N ILE A 378 -15.59 1.37 6.76
CA ILE A 378 -15.30 -0.06 6.62
C ILE A 378 -16.37 -0.87 7.34
N LYS A 379 -17.09 -1.68 6.54
CA LYS A 379 -18.14 -2.59 7.01
C LYS A 379 -17.53 -3.94 7.37
N LEU A 380 -16.83 -3.97 8.50
CA LEU A 380 -16.31 -5.19 9.10
C LEU A 380 -17.16 -5.55 10.31
N GLU A 381 -17.59 -6.81 10.41
CA GLU A 381 -18.26 -7.32 11.61
C GLU A 381 -17.22 -7.44 12.75
N LEU A 382 -17.56 -6.87 13.92
CA LEU A 382 -16.69 -6.78 15.09
C LEU A 382 -17.26 -7.52 16.28
#